data_AF-A0A3M1DE99-F1
#
_entry.id   AF-A0A3M1DE99-F1
#
_cell.length_a   1.000
_cell.length_b   1.000
_cell.length_c   1.000
_cell.angle_alpha   90.00
_cell.angle_beta   90.00
_cell.angle_gamma   90.00
#
_symmetry.space_group_name_H-M   'P 1'
#
loop_
_entity.id
_entity.type
_entity.pdbx_description
1 polymer ?
#
loop_
_entity_poly.entity_id
_entity_poly.type
_entity_poly.pdbx_seq_one_letter_code
_entity_poly.pdbx_strand_id
1 'polypeptide(L)'
;PFAELQTTCWIQAAAGLAGRGDADGASTICDGLAAGTWQDECRFRVGEELAAAGVLGPAIASCGRAGWFARRCVTHAAWRSRRVDLPSPAAGAAVLRSAMSEVLDQVEAGLSHHEDPGVAGEGRDVFRAALGRAAYLGTGDADPRPARGLDEAAPALRTGWATEAVRLLGPTLPEDPVETLFSAWREGRPIRGPAGALPYPERYPPLALGPHDEGLPHLPLYGGGVRLVGETEDEDARIAILHALFGRPETGPDLFLPALADPRPRVRWTAAALALLAAEDDDGALRRRLAADADPVLQWLASRDASTMPPRRP
;
A
#
# COMPACT_ATOMS: atom_id res chain seq x y z
N PRO A 1 20.05 37.95 4.95
CA PRO A 1 20.76 37.01 5.86
C PRO A 1 19.98 35.72 6.22
N PHE A 2 18.72 35.54 5.81
CA PHE A 2 17.95 34.31 6.09
C PHE A 2 17.14 33.83 4.87
N ALA A 3 17.77 33.78 3.69
CA ALA A 3 17.07 33.42 2.45
C ALA A 3 16.44 32.02 2.52
N GLU A 4 17.15 31.04 3.10
CA GLU A 4 16.63 29.68 3.27
C GLU A 4 15.41 29.64 4.21
N LEU A 5 15.47 30.33 5.35
CA LEU A 5 14.33 30.42 6.28
C LEU A 5 13.12 31.05 5.60
N GLN A 6 13.33 32.10 4.81
CA GLN A 6 12.26 32.75 4.06
C GLN A 6 11.62 31.78 3.06
N THR A 7 12.42 31.00 2.33
CA THR A 7 11.93 29.95 1.43
C THR A 7 11.12 28.89 2.18
N THR A 8 11.61 28.41 3.33
CA THR A 8 10.85 27.47 4.15
C THR A 8 9.52 28.05 4.61
N CYS A 9 9.47 29.32 5.02
CA CYS A 9 8.20 29.98 5.36
C CYS A 9 7.23 30.04 4.18
N TRP A 10 7.71 30.30 2.96
CA TRP A 10 6.89 30.26 1.75
C TRP A 10 6.35 28.86 1.46
N ILE A 11 7.18 27.82 1.58
CA ILE A 11 6.75 26.42 1.42
C ILE A 11 5.66 26.07 2.44
N GLN A 12 5.82 26.47 3.71
CA GLN A 12 4.80 26.24 4.74
C GLN A 12 3.51 27.03 4.46
N ALA A 13 3.60 28.25 3.93
CA ALA A 13 2.44 29.03 3.52
C ALA A 13 1.68 28.35 2.37
N ALA A 14 2.40 27.87 1.35
CA ALA A 14 1.84 27.12 0.22
C ALA A 14 1.17 25.82 0.70
N ALA A 15 1.83 25.06 1.58
CA ALA A 15 1.28 23.86 2.21
C ALA A 15 0.00 24.16 3.00
N GLY A 16 -0.04 25.29 3.72
CA GLY A 16 -1.23 25.72 4.46
C GLY A 16 -2.42 26.07 3.56
N LEU A 17 -2.18 26.67 2.38
CA LEU A 17 -3.21 26.91 1.35
C LEU A 17 -3.70 25.59 0.75
N ALA A 18 -2.75 24.73 0.34
CA ALA A 18 -3.01 23.40 -0.20
C ALA A 18 -3.86 22.53 0.74
N GLY A 19 -3.55 22.53 2.04
CA GLY A 19 -4.31 21.79 3.05
C GLY A 19 -5.75 22.28 3.25
N ARG A 20 -6.09 23.48 2.74
CA ARG A 20 -7.46 24.00 2.66
C ARG A 20 -8.11 23.78 1.29
N GLY A 21 -7.41 23.13 0.36
CA GLY A 21 -7.87 22.90 -1.01
C GLY A 21 -7.62 24.06 -1.98
N ASP A 22 -6.90 25.12 -1.57
CA ASP A 22 -6.58 26.26 -2.43
C ASP A 22 -5.33 25.94 -3.29
N ALA A 23 -5.57 25.22 -4.40
CA ALA A 23 -4.53 24.80 -5.32
C ALA A 23 -3.86 25.97 -6.06
N ASP A 24 -4.64 26.96 -6.48
CA ASP A 24 -4.16 28.10 -7.27
C ASP A 24 -3.28 29.03 -6.42
N GLY A 25 -3.72 29.35 -5.20
CA GLY A 25 -2.95 30.13 -4.25
C GLY A 25 -1.64 29.44 -3.87
N ALA A 26 -1.70 28.13 -3.57
CA ALA A 26 -0.51 27.33 -3.29
C ALA A 26 0.46 27.27 -4.48
N SER A 27 -0.07 27.09 -5.71
CA SER A 27 0.74 27.06 -6.93
C SER A 27 1.47 28.37 -7.16
N THR A 28 0.76 29.49 -7.00
CA THR A 28 1.31 30.84 -7.19
C THR A 28 2.53 31.09 -6.29
N ILE A 29 2.50 30.60 -5.04
CA ILE A 29 3.65 30.72 -4.14
C ILE A 29 4.83 29.90 -4.66
N CYS A 30 4.61 28.65 -5.07
CA CYS A 30 5.70 27.81 -5.59
C CYS A 30 6.30 28.37 -6.89
N ASP A 31 5.47 28.98 -7.76
CA ASP A 31 5.93 29.63 -8.99
C ASP A 31 6.79 30.88 -8.73
N GLY A 32 6.63 31.52 -7.57
CA GLY A 32 7.45 32.64 -7.12
C GLY A 32 8.80 32.27 -6.51
N LEU A 33 9.06 30.98 -6.26
CA LEU A 33 10.35 30.50 -5.75
C LEU A 33 11.38 30.36 -6.88
N ALA A 34 12.66 30.42 -6.52
CA ALA A 34 13.73 30.14 -7.47
C ALA A 34 13.61 28.69 -8.00
N ALA A 35 13.71 28.54 -9.32
CA ALA A 35 13.64 27.24 -9.99
C ALA A 35 14.70 26.26 -9.46
N GLY A 36 14.38 24.96 -9.48
CA GLY A 36 15.20 23.89 -8.93
C GLY A 36 14.67 23.38 -7.59
N THR A 37 15.57 22.93 -6.70
CA THR A 37 15.21 22.14 -5.51
C THR A 37 14.12 22.74 -4.63
N TRP A 38 14.16 24.06 -4.38
CA TRP A 38 13.17 24.71 -3.52
C TRP A 38 11.77 24.79 -4.14
N GLN A 39 11.69 25.04 -5.45
CA GLN A 39 10.44 24.99 -6.17
C GLN A 39 9.92 23.56 -6.23
N ASP A 40 10.77 22.58 -6.51
CA ASP A 40 10.43 21.16 -6.55
C ASP A 40 9.91 20.67 -5.19
N GLU A 41 10.57 21.05 -4.09
CA GLU A 41 10.14 20.73 -2.72
C GLU A 41 8.80 21.40 -2.35
N CYS A 42 8.60 22.66 -2.78
CA CYS A 42 7.32 23.34 -2.64
C CYS A 42 6.21 22.56 -3.35
N ARG A 43 6.44 22.12 -4.59
CA ARG A 43 5.50 21.32 -5.38
C ARG A 43 5.23 19.95 -4.76
N PHE A 44 6.26 19.29 -4.23
CA PHE A 44 6.14 18.06 -3.45
C PHE A 44 5.17 18.28 -2.28
N ARG A 45 5.43 19.31 -1.46
CA ARG A 45 4.66 19.57 -0.24
C ARG A 45 3.22 19.97 -0.54
N VAL A 46 3.01 20.79 -1.57
CA VAL A 46 1.67 21.16 -2.05
C VAL A 46 0.90 19.93 -2.55
N GLY A 47 1.54 19.03 -3.28
CA GLY A 47 0.92 17.76 -3.72
C GLY A 47 0.43 16.90 -2.56
N GLU A 48 1.25 16.73 -1.52
CA GLU A 48 0.87 15.97 -0.32
C GLU A 48 -0.35 16.55 0.41
N GLU A 49 -0.38 17.89 0.56
CA GLU A 49 -1.44 18.55 1.32
C GLU A 49 -2.74 18.68 0.53
N LEU A 50 -2.67 18.89 -0.80
CA LEU A 50 -3.84 18.83 -1.67
C LEU A 50 -4.47 17.43 -1.65
N ALA A 51 -3.65 16.38 -1.72
CA ALA A 51 -4.15 15.00 -1.65
C ALA A 51 -4.80 14.70 -0.29
N ALA A 52 -4.19 15.18 0.82
CA ALA A 52 -4.77 15.07 2.15
C ALA A 52 -6.10 15.85 2.29
N ALA A 53 -6.25 16.94 1.56
CA ALA A 53 -7.49 17.72 1.46
C ALA A 53 -8.55 17.08 0.55
N GLY A 54 -8.23 16.00 -0.18
CA GLY A 54 -9.14 15.34 -1.13
C GLY A 54 -9.13 15.93 -2.55
N VAL A 55 -8.18 16.81 -2.86
CA VAL A 55 -8.09 17.53 -4.14
C VAL A 55 -7.08 16.84 -5.06
N LEU A 56 -7.44 15.66 -5.56
CA LEU A 56 -6.51 14.74 -6.24
C LEU A 56 -5.91 15.26 -7.55
N GLY A 57 -6.73 15.73 -8.50
CA GLY A 57 -6.23 16.19 -9.81
C GLY A 57 -5.13 17.25 -9.67
N PRO A 58 -5.39 18.35 -8.94
CA PRO A 58 -4.36 19.34 -8.62
C PRO A 58 -3.17 18.80 -7.82
N ALA A 59 -3.38 17.84 -6.92
CA ALA A 59 -2.28 17.19 -6.19
C ALA A 59 -1.32 16.46 -7.14
N ILE A 60 -1.87 15.64 -8.04
CA ILE A 60 -1.12 14.88 -9.05
C ILE A 60 -0.37 15.85 -9.97
N ALA A 61 -1.06 16.91 -10.44
CA ALA A 61 -0.44 17.93 -11.28
C ALA A 61 0.72 18.65 -10.56
N SER A 62 0.61 18.89 -9.25
CA SER A 62 1.71 19.43 -8.45
C SER A 62 2.86 18.43 -8.35
N CYS A 63 2.59 17.15 -8.11
CA CYS A 63 3.61 16.11 -8.07
C CYS A 63 4.35 15.94 -9.41
N GLY A 64 3.65 16.05 -10.54
CA GLY A 64 4.24 16.04 -11.88
C GLY A 64 5.18 17.22 -12.15
N ARG A 65 5.13 18.28 -11.34
CA ARG A 65 6.05 19.43 -11.39
C ARG A 65 7.08 19.44 -10.26
N ALA A 66 7.19 18.36 -9.47
CA ALA A 66 8.11 18.28 -8.34
C ALA A 66 9.51 17.76 -8.72
N GLY A 67 9.87 17.83 -10.01
CA GLY A 67 11.17 17.39 -10.53
C GLY A 67 11.53 15.98 -10.04
N TRP A 68 12.73 15.84 -9.49
CA TRP A 68 13.25 14.56 -8.99
C TRP A 68 12.49 14.02 -7.75
N PHE A 69 11.67 14.84 -7.08
CA PHE A 69 10.81 14.39 -5.98
C PHE A 69 9.49 13.75 -6.45
N ALA A 70 9.15 13.79 -7.74
CA ALA A 70 7.85 13.38 -8.26
C ALA A 70 7.42 11.97 -7.80
N ARG A 71 8.29 10.95 -7.91
CA ARG A 71 8.01 9.57 -7.46
C ARG A 71 7.58 9.51 -5.99
N ARG A 72 8.31 10.20 -5.12
CA ARG A 72 8.00 10.27 -3.68
C ARG A 72 6.74 11.09 -3.43
N CYS A 73 6.55 12.19 -4.15
CA CYS A 73 5.35 13.02 -4.05
C CYS A 73 4.10 12.21 -4.35
N VAL A 74 4.09 11.51 -5.50
CA VAL A 74 2.96 10.68 -5.94
C VAL A 74 2.68 9.58 -4.93
N THR A 75 3.73 8.92 -4.41
CA THR A 75 3.58 7.90 -3.36
C THR A 75 2.92 8.47 -2.11
N HIS A 76 3.40 9.61 -1.62
CA HIS A 76 2.86 10.24 -0.41
C HIS A 76 1.44 10.76 -0.64
N ALA A 77 1.17 11.38 -1.80
CA ALA A 77 -0.15 11.85 -2.19
C ALA A 77 -1.16 10.70 -2.19
N ALA A 78 -0.85 9.58 -2.84
CA ALA A 78 -1.71 8.40 -2.87
C ALA A 78 -2.05 7.87 -1.46
N TRP A 79 -1.06 7.71 -0.58
CA TRP A 79 -1.33 7.17 0.76
C TRP A 79 -1.96 8.18 1.74
N ARG A 80 -1.84 9.48 1.45
CA ARG A 80 -2.50 10.56 2.20
C ARG A 80 -3.92 10.85 1.69
N SER A 81 -4.30 10.37 0.51
CA SER A 81 -5.63 10.58 -0.08
C SER A 81 -6.73 9.73 0.55
N ARG A 82 -6.73 9.65 1.88
CA ARG A 82 -7.72 8.90 2.69
C ARG A 82 -9.12 9.50 2.65
N ARG A 83 -9.25 10.70 2.08
CA ARG A 83 -10.51 11.44 1.91
C ARG A 83 -11.04 11.40 0.48
N VAL A 84 -10.48 10.55 -0.38
CA VAL A 84 -11.07 10.34 -1.71
C VAL A 84 -12.44 9.74 -1.47
N ASP A 85 -13.46 10.43 -1.98
CA ASP A 85 -14.85 10.02 -1.87
C ASP A 85 -15.09 8.84 -2.83
N LEU A 86 -14.60 7.67 -2.42
CA LEU A 86 -14.89 6.42 -3.11
C LEU A 86 -16.24 5.89 -2.64
N PRO A 87 -17.07 5.37 -3.56
CA PRO A 87 -18.28 4.65 -3.19
C PRO A 87 -17.96 3.53 -2.19
N SER A 88 -18.85 3.34 -1.21
CA SER A 88 -18.77 2.19 -0.30
C SER A 88 -18.72 0.88 -1.11
N PRO A 89 -18.03 -0.17 -0.63
CA PRO A 89 -18.09 -1.51 -1.25
C PRO A 89 -19.52 -2.03 -1.46
N ALA A 90 -20.47 -1.59 -0.61
CA ALA A 90 -21.89 -1.92 -0.74
C ALA A 90 -22.55 -1.36 -2.01
N ALA A 91 -21.98 -0.33 -2.65
CA ALA A 91 -22.44 0.20 -3.94
C ALA A 91 -22.21 -0.78 -5.10
N GLY A 92 -21.41 -1.83 -4.90
CA GLY A 92 -21.16 -2.89 -5.86
C GLY A 92 -19.88 -2.70 -6.67
N ALA A 93 -19.38 -3.83 -7.22
CA ALA A 93 -18.08 -3.90 -7.87
C ALA A 93 -17.94 -2.94 -9.06
N ALA A 94 -18.96 -2.83 -9.91
CA ALA A 94 -18.91 -1.99 -11.11
C ALA A 94 -18.77 -0.50 -10.77
N VAL A 95 -19.52 -0.02 -9.78
CA VAL A 95 -19.50 1.37 -9.34
C VAL A 95 -18.13 1.72 -8.73
N LEU A 96 -17.61 0.85 -7.86
CA LEU A 96 -16.31 1.05 -7.25
C LEU A 96 -15.17 1.04 -8.29
N ARG A 97 -15.20 0.11 -9.25
CA ARG A 97 -14.20 0.05 -10.33
C ARG A 97 -14.23 1.27 -11.24
N SER A 98 -15.43 1.76 -11.58
CA SER A 98 -15.57 2.99 -12.37
C SER A 98 -14.93 4.17 -11.66
N ALA A 99 -15.26 4.37 -10.38
CA ALA A 99 -14.69 5.45 -9.56
C ALA A 99 -13.16 5.33 -9.42
N MET A 100 -12.63 4.12 -9.25
CA MET A 100 -11.18 3.91 -9.24
C MET A 100 -10.53 4.22 -10.59
N SER A 101 -11.13 3.77 -11.71
CA SER A 101 -10.62 4.03 -13.06
C SER A 101 -10.54 5.52 -13.34
N GLU A 102 -11.58 6.29 -12.99
CA GLU A 102 -11.60 7.74 -13.17
C GLU A 102 -10.44 8.45 -12.44
N VAL A 103 -10.07 7.96 -11.26
CA VAL A 103 -8.91 8.48 -10.54
C VAL A 103 -7.60 8.05 -11.21
N LEU A 104 -7.48 6.79 -11.63
CA LEU A 104 -6.26 6.29 -12.30
C LEU A 104 -6.02 6.98 -13.64
N ASP A 105 -7.07 7.28 -14.39
CA ASP A 105 -6.99 8.04 -15.64
C ASP A 105 -6.49 9.48 -15.38
N GLN A 106 -6.90 10.11 -14.28
CA GLN A 106 -6.37 11.41 -13.85
C GLN A 106 -4.88 11.33 -13.45
N VAL A 107 -4.47 10.25 -12.79
CA VAL A 107 -3.06 10.02 -12.43
C VAL A 107 -2.21 9.91 -13.69
N GLU A 108 -2.63 9.08 -14.64
CA GLU A 108 -1.92 8.87 -15.89
C GLU A 108 -1.85 10.16 -16.72
N ALA A 109 -2.98 10.85 -16.88
CA ALA A 109 -3.02 12.13 -17.58
C ALA A 109 -2.12 13.18 -16.91
N GLY A 110 -2.19 13.32 -15.59
CA GLY A 110 -1.43 14.31 -14.83
C GLY A 110 0.08 14.06 -14.78
N LEU A 111 0.53 12.82 -15.01
CA LEU A 111 1.94 12.43 -15.00
C LEU A 111 2.51 12.14 -16.40
N SER A 112 1.66 12.07 -17.44
CA SER A 112 2.03 11.69 -18.81
C SER A 112 3.14 12.55 -19.44
N HIS A 113 3.29 13.80 -19.00
CA HIS A 113 4.29 14.74 -19.50
C HIS A 113 5.55 14.83 -18.63
N HIS A 114 5.67 13.99 -17.59
CA HIS A 114 6.85 13.98 -16.74
C HIS A 114 8.08 13.46 -17.52
N GLU A 115 9.25 14.05 -17.28
CA GLU A 115 10.49 13.73 -18.02
C GLU A 115 10.95 12.28 -17.82
N ASP A 116 10.75 11.75 -16.61
CA ASP A 116 10.96 10.34 -16.29
C ASP A 116 9.68 9.53 -16.61
N PRO A 117 9.67 8.68 -17.65
CA PRO A 117 8.50 7.94 -18.07
C PRO A 117 8.05 6.88 -17.05
N GLY A 118 8.92 6.48 -16.12
CA GLY A 118 8.57 5.53 -15.06
C GLY A 118 7.60 6.10 -14.02
N VAL A 119 7.55 7.43 -13.88
CA VAL A 119 6.72 8.11 -12.85
C VAL A 119 5.24 7.86 -13.05
N ALA A 120 4.75 7.88 -14.29
CA ALA A 120 3.33 7.68 -14.57
C ALA A 120 2.89 6.24 -14.25
N GLY A 121 3.67 5.24 -14.68
CA GLY A 121 3.39 3.83 -14.40
C GLY A 121 3.44 3.50 -12.91
N GLU A 122 4.52 3.89 -12.23
CA GLU A 122 4.65 3.70 -10.78
C GLU A 122 3.57 4.46 -10.01
N GLY A 123 3.23 5.67 -10.48
CA GLY A 123 2.16 6.47 -9.91
C GLY A 123 0.80 5.79 -10.00
N ARG A 124 0.46 5.23 -11.17
CA ARG A 124 -0.76 4.45 -11.39
C ARG A 124 -0.81 3.25 -10.43
N ASP A 125 0.29 2.52 -10.28
CA ASP A 125 0.37 1.36 -9.39
C ASP A 125 0.17 1.71 -7.91
N VAL A 126 0.81 2.79 -7.44
CA VAL A 126 0.68 3.21 -6.04
C VAL A 126 -0.71 3.78 -5.76
N PHE A 127 -1.28 4.58 -6.66
CA PHE A 127 -2.67 5.05 -6.51
C PHE A 127 -3.66 3.90 -6.53
N ARG A 128 -3.49 2.92 -7.42
CA ARG A 128 -4.33 1.73 -7.47
C ARG A 128 -4.35 0.99 -6.13
N ALA A 129 -3.17 0.76 -5.55
CA ALA A 129 -3.05 0.16 -4.23
C ALA A 129 -3.71 1.00 -3.12
N ALA A 130 -3.47 2.31 -3.12
CA ALA A 130 -4.02 3.23 -2.13
C ALA A 130 -5.55 3.34 -2.20
N LEU A 131 -6.12 3.38 -3.41
CA LEU A 131 -7.58 3.40 -3.63
C LEU A 131 -8.23 2.10 -3.16
N GLY A 132 -7.62 0.95 -3.44
CA GLY A 132 -8.10 -0.33 -2.92
C GLY A 132 -8.17 -0.35 -1.39
N ARG A 133 -7.14 0.20 -0.73
CA ARG A 133 -7.14 0.37 0.75
C ARG A 133 -8.21 1.37 1.20
N ALA A 134 -8.34 2.51 0.53
CA ALA A 134 -9.32 3.55 0.86
C ALA A 134 -10.77 3.09 0.71
N ALA A 135 -11.04 2.18 -0.24
CA ALA A 135 -12.38 1.63 -0.45
C ALA A 135 -12.90 0.83 0.74
N TYR A 136 -12.04 0.18 1.52
CA TYR A 136 -12.45 -0.71 2.62
C TYR A 136 -12.10 -0.19 4.00
N LEU A 137 -10.95 0.45 4.17
CA LEU A 137 -10.40 0.65 5.49
C LEU A 137 -11.22 1.63 6.33
N GLY A 138 -11.60 1.19 7.53
CA GLY A 138 -12.36 1.97 8.49
C GLY A 138 -13.85 2.05 8.20
N THR A 139 -14.32 1.42 7.11
CA THR A 139 -15.74 1.46 6.70
C THR A 139 -16.65 0.66 7.64
N GLY A 140 -16.11 -0.35 8.34
CA GLY A 140 -16.92 -1.27 9.13
C GLY A 140 -17.54 -2.42 8.32
N ASP A 141 -17.27 -2.51 7.01
CA ASP A 141 -17.79 -3.55 6.13
C ASP A 141 -16.71 -4.10 5.18
N ALA A 142 -16.27 -5.32 5.45
CA ALA A 142 -15.37 -6.10 4.59
C ALA A 142 -16.16 -7.13 3.78
N ASP A 143 -16.94 -6.64 2.81
CA ASP A 143 -17.60 -7.46 1.80
C ASP A 143 -16.59 -7.96 0.75
N PRO A 144 -16.38 -9.27 0.57
CA PRO A 144 -15.41 -9.77 -0.41
C PRO A 144 -15.86 -9.58 -1.87
N ARG A 145 -17.15 -9.37 -2.14
CA ARG A 145 -17.71 -9.41 -3.51
C ARG A 145 -17.10 -8.36 -4.45
N PRO A 146 -16.91 -7.09 -4.05
CA PRO A 146 -16.29 -6.08 -4.93
C PRO A 146 -14.82 -6.37 -5.24
N ALA A 147 -14.15 -7.18 -4.41
CA ALA A 147 -12.75 -7.56 -4.57
C ALA A 147 -12.52 -8.79 -5.46
N ARG A 148 -13.57 -9.50 -5.88
CA ARG A 148 -13.47 -10.66 -6.78
C ARG A 148 -13.10 -10.26 -8.21
N GLY A 149 -12.78 -11.22 -9.06
CA GLY A 149 -12.34 -11.02 -10.43
C GLY A 149 -10.82 -10.98 -10.57
N LEU A 150 -10.36 -10.90 -11.81
CA LEU A 150 -8.93 -10.94 -12.20
C LEU A 150 -8.49 -9.71 -12.99
N ASP A 151 -9.29 -8.64 -12.98
CA ASP A 151 -8.87 -7.38 -13.62
C ASP A 151 -7.79 -6.65 -12.80
N GLU A 152 -7.31 -5.54 -13.36
CA GLU A 152 -6.22 -4.76 -12.80
C GLU A 152 -6.50 -4.25 -11.38
N ALA A 153 -7.76 -3.93 -11.03
CA ALA A 153 -8.14 -3.36 -9.74
C ALA A 153 -8.33 -4.43 -8.65
N ALA A 154 -8.66 -5.67 -9.04
CA ALA A 154 -9.01 -6.74 -8.10
C ALA A 154 -7.92 -7.03 -7.02
N PRO A 155 -6.61 -7.07 -7.32
CA PRO A 155 -5.59 -7.22 -6.28
C PRO A 155 -5.61 -6.10 -5.23
N ALA A 156 -5.83 -4.85 -5.66
CA ALA A 156 -5.88 -3.72 -4.74
C ALA A 156 -7.11 -3.78 -3.83
N LEU A 157 -8.29 -4.08 -4.39
CA LEU A 157 -9.49 -4.31 -3.60
C LEU A 157 -9.33 -5.49 -2.62
N ARG A 158 -8.71 -6.59 -3.01
CA ARG A 158 -8.44 -7.73 -2.11
C ARG A 158 -7.54 -7.34 -0.95
N THR A 159 -6.55 -6.49 -1.20
CA THR A 159 -5.68 -5.95 -0.15
C THR A 159 -6.47 -5.10 0.84
N GLY A 160 -7.32 -4.19 0.34
CA GLY A 160 -8.18 -3.37 1.19
C GLY A 160 -9.16 -4.21 1.99
N TRP A 161 -9.83 -5.15 1.35
CA TRP A 161 -10.74 -6.11 1.98
C TRP A 161 -10.05 -6.88 3.11
N ALA A 162 -8.88 -7.48 2.84
CA ALA A 162 -8.15 -8.26 3.84
C ALA A 162 -7.72 -7.39 5.03
N THR A 163 -7.24 -6.17 4.76
CA THR A 163 -6.84 -5.21 5.81
C THR A 163 -8.02 -4.86 6.72
N GLU A 164 -9.19 -4.55 6.13
CA GLU A 164 -10.39 -4.24 6.90
C GLU A 164 -10.95 -5.48 7.62
N ALA A 165 -10.94 -6.64 6.99
CA ALA A 165 -11.39 -7.89 7.58
C ALA A 165 -10.56 -8.25 8.82
N VAL A 166 -9.23 -8.13 8.74
CA VAL A 166 -8.31 -8.31 9.88
C VAL A 166 -8.58 -7.28 10.99
N ARG A 167 -8.82 -6.01 10.63
CA ARG A 167 -9.21 -4.97 11.61
C ARG A 167 -10.50 -5.35 12.35
N LEU A 168 -11.47 -5.89 11.62
CA LEU A 168 -12.80 -6.26 12.13
C LEU A 168 -12.80 -7.55 12.96
N LEU A 169 -11.74 -8.37 12.93
CA LEU A 169 -11.55 -9.45 13.92
C LEU A 169 -11.35 -8.90 15.34
N GLY A 170 -10.97 -7.64 15.49
CA GLY A 170 -10.76 -7.00 16.79
C GLY A 170 -9.40 -7.36 17.42
N PRO A 171 -9.16 -6.95 18.68
CA PRO A 171 -7.86 -7.07 19.34
C PRO A 171 -7.44 -8.52 19.60
N THR A 172 -8.38 -9.44 19.76
CA THR A 172 -8.10 -10.86 19.98
C THR A 172 -8.34 -11.64 18.70
N LEU A 173 -7.27 -12.19 18.11
CA LEU A 173 -7.40 -13.06 16.95
C LEU A 173 -8.05 -14.40 17.35
N PRO A 174 -8.89 -14.99 16.48
CA PRO A 174 -9.31 -16.39 16.64
C PRO A 174 -8.10 -17.33 16.54
N GLU A 175 -8.29 -18.60 16.91
CA GLU A 175 -7.23 -19.63 16.87
C GLU A 175 -6.59 -19.78 15.49
N ASP A 176 -7.41 -19.79 14.43
CA ASP A 176 -6.95 -19.79 13.04
C ASP A 176 -7.54 -18.59 12.28
N PRO A 177 -6.89 -17.42 12.35
CA PRO A 177 -7.39 -16.22 11.68
C PRO A 177 -7.27 -16.30 10.15
N VAL A 178 -6.30 -17.05 9.63
CA VAL A 178 -6.11 -17.22 8.18
C VAL A 178 -7.30 -17.98 7.60
N GLU A 179 -7.63 -19.14 8.15
CA GLU A 179 -8.76 -19.94 7.65
C GLU A 179 -10.11 -19.31 7.99
N THR A 180 -10.25 -18.61 9.12
CA THR A 180 -11.47 -17.85 9.45
C THR A 180 -11.79 -16.82 8.36
N LEU A 181 -10.79 -16.02 7.96
CA LEU A 181 -10.95 -15.01 6.93
C LEU A 181 -11.09 -15.62 5.53
N PHE A 182 -10.35 -16.70 5.25
CA PHE A 182 -10.41 -17.36 3.96
C PHE A 182 -11.72 -18.15 3.74
N SER A 183 -12.35 -18.67 4.79
CA SER A 183 -13.72 -19.20 4.74
C SER A 183 -14.72 -18.08 4.39
N ALA A 184 -14.63 -16.94 5.08
CA ALA A 184 -15.49 -15.78 4.77
C ALA A 184 -15.31 -15.30 3.32
N TRP A 185 -14.06 -15.26 2.83
CA TRP A 185 -13.76 -15.01 1.42
C TRP A 185 -14.51 -15.98 0.51
N ARG A 186 -14.27 -17.29 0.64
CA ARG A 186 -14.83 -18.33 -0.23
C ARG A 186 -16.35 -18.34 -0.23
N GLU A 187 -16.96 -18.17 0.93
CA GLU A 187 -18.42 -18.10 1.12
C GLU A 187 -19.04 -16.80 0.58
N GLY A 188 -18.22 -15.79 0.27
CA GLY A 188 -18.71 -14.47 -0.10
C GLY A 188 -19.38 -13.74 1.07
N ARG A 189 -19.03 -14.09 2.31
CA ARG A 189 -19.66 -13.62 3.54
C ARG A 189 -19.00 -12.32 4.01
N PRO A 190 -19.74 -11.19 4.09
CA PRO A 190 -19.18 -9.95 4.61
C PRO A 190 -18.84 -10.09 6.10
N ILE A 191 -17.70 -9.51 6.49
CA ILE A 191 -17.34 -9.32 7.90
C ILE A 191 -17.68 -7.88 8.25
N ARG A 192 -18.49 -7.69 9.30
CA ARG A 192 -18.99 -6.37 9.71
C ARG A 192 -18.68 -6.07 11.15
N GLY A 193 -18.49 -4.80 11.45
CA GLY A 193 -18.30 -4.31 12.81
C GLY A 193 -18.35 -2.78 12.85
N PRO A 194 -17.86 -2.16 13.92
CA PRO A 194 -17.87 -0.71 14.02
C PRO A 194 -16.98 -0.08 12.93
N ALA A 195 -17.55 0.89 12.21
CA ALA A 195 -16.76 1.88 11.50
C ALA A 195 -15.90 2.62 12.52
N GLY A 196 -14.66 2.92 12.17
CA GLY A 196 -13.71 3.44 13.14
C GLY A 196 -12.48 4.03 12.50
N ALA A 197 -11.82 4.92 13.26
CA ALA A 197 -10.56 5.49 12.84
C ALA A 197 -9.49 4.41 12.63
N LEU A 198 -8.53 4.79 11.80
CA LEU A 198 -7.42 4.02 11.23
C LEU A 198 -6.83 2.97 12.17
N PRO A 199 -6.41 1.81 11.64
CA PRO A 199 -5.94 0.67 12.41
C PRO A 199 -4.68 1.00 13.23
N TYR A 200 -4.32 0.03 14.09
CA TYR A 200 -3.02 -0.09 14.78
C TYR A 200 -1.84 0.32 13.87
N PRO A 201 -0.71 0.81 14.42
CA PRO A 201 0.48 1.02 13.61
C PRO A 201 0.81 -0.28 12.87
N GLU A 202 0.61 -0.32 11.56
CA GLU A 202 0.76 -1.55 10.81
C GLU A 202 2.27 -1.83 10.64
N ARG A 203 2.68 -3.08 10.81
CA ARG A 203 4.00 -3.50 10.34
C ARG A 203 3.99 -3.56 8.82
N TYR A 204 5.04 -3.04 8.20
CA TYR A 204 5.20 -3.08 6.75
C TYR A 204 6.37 -3.97 6.42
N PRO A 205 6.18 -5.00 5.57
CA PRO A 205 7.33 -5.75 5.08
C PRO A 205 8.19 -4.77 4.29
N PRO A 206 9.52 -4.72 4.54
CA PRO A 206 10.40 -3.89 3.74
C PRO A 206 10.34 -4.33 2.27
N LEU A 207 10.62 -3.42 1.35
CA LEU A 207 10.83 -3.78 -0.05
C LEU A 207 12.04 -4.72 -0.12
N ALA A 208 11.80 -5.96 -0.53
CA ALA A 208 12.75 -7.03 -0.39
C ALA A 208 12.67 -7.99 -1.59
N LEU A 209 12.64 -7.43 -2.80
CA LEU A 209 12.57 -8.20 -4.04
C LEU A 209 13.83 -9.06 -4.23
N GLY A 210 13.63 -10.34 -4.53
CA GLY A 210 14.66 -11.27 -4.95
C GLY A 210 14.64 -11.53 -6.46
N PRO A 211 15.65 -12.22 -6.99
CA PRO A 211 15.67 -12.64 -8.40
C PRO A 211 14.43 -13.44 -8.82
N HIS A 212 13.79 -14.13 -7.88
CA HIS A 212 12.59 -14.93 -8.10
C HIS A 212 11.30 -14.11 -8.23
N ASP A 213 11.33 -12.85 -7.82
CA ASP A 213 10.22 -11.92 -7.96
C ASP A 213 10.22 -11.23 -9.35
N GLU A 214 11.30 -11.37 -10.13
CA GLU A 214 11.41 -10.75 -11.44
C GLU A 214 10.31 -11.25 -12.39
N GLY A 215 9.58 -10.30 -13.00
CA GLY A 215 8.47 -10.60 -13.91
C GLY A 215 7.17 -11.07 -13.24
N LEU A 216 7.15 -11.20 -11.90
CA LEU A 216 5.92 -11.50 -11.18
C LEU A 216 5.11 -10.23 -10.91
N PRO A 217 3.78 -10.30 -10.95
CA PRO A 217 2.94 -9.15 -10.61
C PRO A 217 3.03 -8.85 -9.12
N HIS A 218 3.20 -7.56 -8.79
CA HIS A 218 3.29 -7.05 -7.43
C HIS A 218 2.28 -5.93 -7.20
N LEU A 219 1.94 -5.72 -5.94
CA LEU A 219 1.18 -4.56 -5.51
C LEU A 219 1.96 -3.79 -4.45
N PRO A 220 2.17 -2.46 -4.61
CA PRO A 220 2.69 -1.62 -3.55
C PRO A 220 1.83 -1.69 -2.29
N LEU A 221 2.49 -1.70 -1.14
CA LEU A 221 1.83 -1.62 0.17
C LEU A 221 2.06 -0.25 0.79
N TYR A 222 1.18 0.11 1.71
CA TYR A 222 1.43 1.25 2.59
C TYR A 222 2.76 1.02 3.33
N GLY A 223 3.50 2.08 3.65
CA GLY A 223 4.83 1.97 4.25
C GLY A 223 5.98 1.60 3.30
N GLY A 224 5.71 1.40 2.00
CA GLY A 224 6.74 1.23 0.96
C GLY A 224 7.17 -0.21 0.68
N GLY A 225 6.51 -1.19 1.30
CA GLY A 225 6.65 -2.60 0.94
C GLY A 225 5.94 -2.96 -0.36
N VAL A 226 6.07 -4.21 -0.76
CA VAL A 226 5.29 -4.81 -1.85
C VAL A 226 4.78 -6.17 -1.41
N ARG A 227 3.66 -6.60 -2.00
CA ARG A 227 3.21 -8.00 -1.94
C ARG A 227 3.18 -8.60 -3.34
N LEU A 228 3.44 -9.90 -3.42
CA LEU A 228 3.15 -10.68 -4.62
C LEU A 228 1.64 -10.65 -4.89
N VAL A 229 1.26 -10.72 -6.16
CA VAL A 229 -0.11 -10.95 -6.59
C VAL A 229 -0.24 -12.43 -6.98
N GLY A 230 -1.28 -13.11 -6.47
CA GLY A 230 -1.55 -14.51 -6.81
C GLY A 230 -1.97 -14.70 -8.26
N GLU A 231 -1.78 -15.90 -8.82
CA GLU A 231 -2.21 -16.28 -10.17
C GLU A 231 -3.72 -16.47 -10.26
N THR A 232 -4.31 -16.93 -9.16
CA THR A 232 -5.75 -17.13 -9.04
C THR A 232 -6.36 -16.18 -8.04
N GLU A 233 -7.69 -16.06 -8.12
CA GLU A 233 -8.46 -15.22 -7.21
C GLU A 233 -8.20 -15.61 -5.73
N ASP A 234 -8.31 -16.90 -5.42
CA ASP A 234 -8.18 -17.48 -4.09
C ASP A 234 -6.74 -17.50 -3.59
N GLU A 235 -5.75 -17.65 -4.48
CA GLU A 235 -4.34 -17.54 -4.11
C GLU A 235 -4.01 -16.14 -3.62
N ASP A 236 -4.38 -15.12 -4.40
CA ASP A 236 -4.10 -13.73 -4.03
C ASP A 236 -4.89 -13.29 -2.78
N ALA A 237 -6.13 -13.77 -2.62
CA ALA A 237 -6.91 -13.48 -1.42
C ALA A 237 -6.20 -14.02 -0.17
N ARG A 238 -5.63 -15.23 -0.26
CA ARG A 238 -4.82 -15.80 0.83
C ARG A 238 -3.54 -14.98 1.07
N ILE A 239 -2.82 -14.57 0.03
CA ILE A 239 -1.64 -13.70 0.14
C ILE A 239 -2.01 -12.36 0.81
N ALA A 240 -3.11 -11.73 0.40
CA ALA A 240 -3.61 -10.49 0.98
C ALA A 240 -3.96 -10.65 2.47
N ILE A 241 -4.59 -11.76 2.87
CA ILE A 241 -4.86 -12.10 4.28
C ILE A 241 -3.57 -12.21 5.09
N LEU A 242 -2.56 -12.93 4.58
CA LEU A 242 -1.28 -13.09 5.27
C LEU A 242 -0.59 -11.73 5.49
N HIS A 243 -0.56 -10.87 4.46
CA HIS A 243 0.01 -9.52 4.59
C HIS A 243 -0.79 -8.64 5.57
N ALA A 244 -2.12 -8.71 5.55
CA ALA A 244 -2.96 -7.96 6.48
C ALA A 244 -2.74 -8.42 7.94
N LEU A 245 -2.58 -9.72 8.18
CA LEU A 245 -2.25 -10.27 9.50
C LEU A 245 -0.84 -9.87 9.95
N PHE A 246 0.16 -9.91 9.06
CA PHE A 246 1.50 -9.41 9.37
C PHE A 246 1.50 -7.95 9.81
N GLY A 247 0.60 -7.14 9.24
CA GLY A 247 0.39 -5.76 9.67
C GLY A 247 0.10 -5.62 11.16
N ARG A 248 -0.40 -6.65 11.84
CA ARG A 248 -0.65 -6.62 13.29
C ARG A 248 0.65 -6.81 14.09
N PRO A 249 1.02 -5.86 14.97
CA PRO A 249 2.25 -5.96 15.77
C PRO A 249 2.37 -7.23 16.63
N GLU A 250 1.25 -7.77 17.09
CA GLU A 250 1.16 -8.96 17.93
C GLU A 250 1.29 -10.29 17.16
N THR A 251 1.30 -10.25 15.83
CA THR A 251 1.43 -11.45 15.02
C THR A 251 2.89 -11.93 14.98
N GLY A 252 3.13 -13.11 15.57
CA GLY A 252 4.41 -13.81 15.55
C GLY A 252 4.59 -14.75 14.35
N PRO A 253 5.77 -15.35 14.18
CA PRO A 253 6.11 -16.20 13.04
C PRO A 253 5.22 -17.44 12.91
N ASP A 254 4.77 -18.01 14.04
CA ASP A 254 3.97 -19.24 14.09
C ASP A 254 2.67 -19.15 13.30
N LEU A 255 2.08 -17.95 13.19
CA LEU A 255 0.85 -17.73 12.40
C LEU A 255 1.04 -18.07 10.92
N PHE A 256 2.25 -17.90 10.38
CA PHE A 256 2.54 -18.10 8.97
C PHE A 256 3.03 -19.51 8.64
N LEU A 257 3.52 -20.26 9.64
CA LEU A 257 4.11 -21.59 9.43
C LEU A 257 3.17 -22.63 8.79
N PRO A 258 1.85 -22.66 9.09
CA PRO A 258 0.93 -23.59 8.42
C PRO A 258 0.87 -23.37 6.90
N ALA A 259 0.97 -22.13 6.44
CA ALA A 259 0.90 -21.78 5.02
C ALA A 259 2.14 -22.20 4.22
N LEU A 260 3.23 -22.64 4.87
CA LEU A 260 4.38 -23.24 4.18
C LEU A 260 4.05 -24.59 3.51
N ALA A 261 2.95 -25.24 3.93
CA ALA A 261 2.45 -26.47 3.35
C ALA A 261 1.40 -26.23 2.24
N ASP A 262 1.06 -24.97 1.93
CA ASP A 262 0.11 -24.65 0.84
C ASP A 262 0.68 -25.11 -0.50
N PRO A 263 -0.08 -25.79 -1.39
CA PRO A 263 0.47 -26.28 -2.66
C PRO A 263 0.85 -25.17 -3.63
N ARG A 264 0.41 -23.93 -3.40
CA ARG A 264 0.64 -22.78 -4.30
C ARG A 264 1.94 -22.07 -3.93
N PRO A 265 2.92 -21.97 -4.85
CA PRO A 265 4.24 -21.43 -4.54
C PRO A 265 4.19 -20.01 -3.95
N ARG A 266 3.39 -19.09 -4.52
CA ARG A 266 3.38 -17.68 -4.06
C ARG A 266 2.85 -17.55 -2.64
N VAL A 267 1.90 -18.40 -2.23
CA VAL A 267 1.44 -18.46 -0.83
C VAL A 267 2.57 -18.92 0.09
N ARG A 268 3.31 -19.97 -0.27
CA ARG A 268 4.45 -20.47 0.51
C ARG A 268 5.55 -19.41 0.62
N TRP A 269 5.87 -18.73 -0.47
CA TRP A 269 6.90 -17.70 -0.50
C TRP A 269 6.51 -16.50 0.36
N THR A 270 5.27 -16.02 0.24
CA THR A 270 4.72 -14.98 1.13
C THR A 270 4.78 -15.41 2.59
N ALA A 271 4.31 -16.62 2.92
CA ALA A 271 4.31 -17.12 4.28
C ALA A 271 5.73 -17.22 4.86
N ALA A 272 6.70 -17.73 4.10
CA ALA A 272 8.10 -17.82 4.50
C ALA A 272 8.71 -16.43 4.76
N ALA A 273 8.50 -15.48 3.84
CA ALA A 273 9.02 -14.13 3.98
C ALA A 273 8.43 -13.42 5.22
N LEU A 274 7.12 -13.52 5.44
CA LEU A 274 6.45 -12.92 6.59
C LEU A 274 6.83 -13.60 7.91
N ALA A 275 7.01 -14.93 7.92
CA ALA A 275 7.51 -15.66 9.08
C ALA A 275 8.92 -15.17 9.48
N LEU A 276 9.84 -15.05 8.52
CA LEU A 276 11.19 -14.54 8.77
C LEU A 276 11.19 -13.09 9.26
N LEU A 277 10.28 -12.25 8.74
CA LEU A 277 10.13 -10.86 9.17
C LEU A 277 9.51 -10.73 10.56
N ALA A 278 8.60 -11.65 10.92
CA ALA A 278 7.93 -11.66 12.21
C ALA A 278 8.81 -12.28 13.32
N ALA A 279 9.79 -13.10 12.97
CA ALA A 279 10.76 -13.64 13.90
C ALA A 279 11.63 -12.49 14.47
N GLU A 280 11.72 -12.39 15.80
CA GLU A 280 12.45 -11.29 16.46
C GLU A 280 13.96 -11.53 16.54
N ASP A 281 14.38 -12.80 16.43
CA ASP A 281 15.77 -13.27 16.45
C ASP A 281 16.10 -14.06 15.19
N ASP A 282 17.38 -14.40 14.99
CA ASP A 282 17.82 -15.35 13.97
C ASP A 282 17.19 -16.73 14.24
N ASP A 283 15.98 -16.96 13.71
CA ASP A 283 15.26 -18.21 13.82
C ASP A 283 15.94 -19.27 12.94
N GLY A 284 17.06 -19.77 13.44
CA GLY A 284 17.86 -20.79 12.78
C GLY A 284 17.06 -22.07 12.53
N ALA A 285 16.00 -22.35 13.28
CA ALA A 285 15.15 -23.50 13.02
C ALA A 285 14.29 -23.28 11.77
N LEU A 286 13.61 -22.14 11.65
CA LEU A 286 12.88 -21.77 10.45
C LEU A 286 13.81 -21.68 9.23
N ARG A 287 14.97 -21.02 9.36
CA ARG A 287 15.95 -20.93 8.27
C ARG A 287 16.46 -22.29 7.83
N ARG A 288 16.81 -23.19 8.76
CA ARG A 288 17.22 -24.57 8.41
C ARG A 288 16.10 -25.34 7.71
N ARG A 289 14.85 -25.15 8.14
CA ARG A 289 13.68 -25.75 7.48
C ARG A 289 13.55 -25.25 6.04
N LEU A 290 13.62 -23.94 5.82
CA LEU A 290 13.52 -23.34 4.49
C LEU A 290 14.70 -23.71 3.58
N ALA A 291 15.93 -23.77 4.12
CA ALA A 291 17.12 -24.18 3.39
C ALA A 291 17.11 -25.65 2.96
N ALA A 292 16.35 -26.50 3.65
CA ALA A 292 16.19 -27.92 3.31
C ALA A 292 15.04 -28.17 2.32
N ASP A 293 14.24 -27.15 1.98
CA ASP A 293 13.14 -27.27 1.02
C ASP A 293 13.67 -27.43 -0.41
N ALA A 294 12.91 -28.10 -1.29
CA ALA A 294 13.30 -28.25 -2.69
C ALA A 294 13.05 -26.99 -3.53
N ASP A 295 12.24 -26.06 -3.00
CA ASP A 295 11.92 -24.80 -3.66
C ASP A 295 13.10 -23.80 -3.55
N PRO A 296 13.71 -23.40 -4.68
CA PRO A 296 14.87 -22.51 -4.66
C PRO A 296 14.56 -21.13 -4.06
N VAL A 297 13.31 -20.67 -4.13
CA VAL A 297 12.92 -19.37 -3.53
C VAL A 297 12.97 -19.46 -2.01
N LEU A 298 12.54 -20.58 -1.44
CA LEU A 298 12.59 -20.80 0.00
C LEU A 298 14.03 -20.96 0.49
N GLN A 299 14.87 -21.66 -0.27
CA GLN A 299 16.31 -21.74 0.01
C GLN A 299 16.97 -20.35 -0.03
N TRP A 300 16.63 -19.53 -1.02
CA TRP A 300 17.13 -18.17 -1.13
C TRP A 300 16.68 -17.30 0.06
N LEU A 301 15.40 -17.33 0.42
CA LEU A 301 14.87 -16.61 1.60
C LEU A 301 15.62 -17.01 2.89
N ALA A 302 15.92 -18.30 3.05
CA ALA A 302 16.68 -18.81 4.20
C ALA A 302 18.10 -18.21 4.30
N SER A 303 18.73 -17.92 3.16
CA SER A 303 20.10 -17.40 3.06
C SER A 303 20.23 -15.90 3.30
N ARG A 304 19.12 -15.15 3.35
CA ARG A 304 19.16 -13.69 3.53
C ARG A 304 19.56 -13.31 4.95
N ASP A 305 20.64 -12.55 5.08
CA ASP A 305 21.04 -11.97 6.35
C ASP A 305 19.94 -11.07 6.95
N ALA A 306 19.62 -11.31 8.22
CA ALA A 306 18.65 -10.50 8.98
C ALA A 306 19.06 -9.02 9.09
N SER A 307 20.36 -8.72 8.92
CA SER A 307 20.95 -7.38 8.96
C SER A 307 20.67 -6.51 7.72
N THR A 308 20.12 -7.10 6.65
CA THR A 308 19.63 -6.36 5.47
C THR A 308 18.19 -5.86 5.62
N MET A 309 17.52 -6.18 6.72
CA MET A 309 16.19 -5.68 7.04
C MET A 309 16.33 -4.37 7.84
N PRO A 310 15.58 -3.30 7.50
CA PRO A 310 15.75 -2.00 8.16
C PRO A 310 15.57 -2.15 9.68
N PRO A 311 16.40 -1.47 10.49
CA PRO A 311 16.35 -1.59 11.93
C PRO A 311 14.96 -1.22 12.45
N ARG A 312 14.45 -2.01 13.38
CA ARG A 312 13.18 -1.75 14.08
C ARG A 312 13.22 -0.33 14.64
N ARG A 313 12.24 0.51 14.30
CA ARG A 313 11.99 1.72 15.10
C ARG A 313 11.29 1.26 16.39
N PRO A 314 11.80 1.67 17.57
CA PRO A 314 11.19 1.34 18.86
C PRO A 314 9.80 1.97 19.00
#